data_AF-A0A350ZYW6-F1
#
_entry.id   AF-A0A350ZYW6-F1
#
_cell.length_a   1.000
_cell.length_b   1.000
_cell.length_c   1.000
_cell.angle_alpha   90.00
_cell.angle_beta   90.00
_cell.angle_gamma   90.00
#
_symmetry.space_group_name_H-M   'P 1'
#
loop_
_entity.id
_entity.type
_entity.pdbx_description
1 polymer ?
#
loop_
_entity_poly.entity_id
_entity_poly.type
_entity_poly.pdbx_seq_one_letter_code
_entity_poly.pdbx_strand_id
1 'polypeptide(L)'
;FSRDLIADSVEYMCNAHTADALVCISNCDKITPGMLMAALRLNIPVIFVSGGPMEAGKVKWENKVISLDLVDAMVKAADKNCSDEEVDAVERSACPTCGSCSGMFTANSMNCLTEALGFSLPGNGSTLATHAYRKELFLKAGRRAVDLCKRYYEQDDTSVLPRNIATKQAFENAIALDIAMGGSTNT
;
A
#
# COMPACT_ATOMS: atom_id res chain seq x y z
N PHE A 1 -9.90 2.16 14.57
CA PHE A 1 -9.53 3.45 15.19
C PHE A 1 -8.63 4.28 14.28
N SER A 2 -7.37 3.88 14.01
CA SER A 2 -6.49 4.69 13.13
C SER A 2 -7.02 4.84 11.70
N ARG A 3 -7.59 3.78 11.12
CA ARG A 3 -8.17 3.81 9.76
C ARG A 3 -9.23 4.92 9.60
N ASP A 4 -10.20 4.95 10.52
CA ASP A 4 -11.32 5.88 10.44
C ASP A 4 -10.86 7.32 10.71
N LEU A 5 -9.92 7.50 11.65
CA LEU A 5 -9.27 8.78 11.89
C LEU A 5 -8.50 9.30 10.66
N ILE A 6 -7.80 8.43 9.93
CA ILE A 6 -7.13 8.79 8.67
C ILE A 6 -8.15 9.23 7.63
N ALA A 7 -9.27 8.49 7.49
CA ALA A 7 -10.31 8.83 6.55
C ALA A 7 -10.90 10.23 6.84
N ASP A 8 -11.26 10.47 8.11
CA ASP A 8 -11.84 11.74 8.55
C ASP A 8 -10.83 12.90 8.41
N SER A 9 -9.55 12.65 8.70
CA SER A 9 -8.50 13.67 8.57
C SER A 9 -8.29 14.11 7.12
N VAL A 10 -8.27 13.16 6.18
CA VAL A 10 -8.15 13.46 4.74
C VAL A 10 -9.39 14.19 4.26
N GLU A 11 -10.58 13.68 4.58
CA GLU A 11 -11.86 14.28 4.21
C GLU A 11 -11.98 15.72 4.71
N TYR A 12 -11.58 15.99 5.95
CA TYR A 12 -11.61 17.33 6.53
C TYR A 12 -10.68 18.30 5.79
N MET A 13 -9.42 17.92 5.58
CA MET A 13 -8.44 18.78 4.93
C MET A 13 -8.79 19.08 3.47
N CYS A 14 -9.27 18.07 2.73
CA CYS A 14 -9.64 18.23 1.33
C CYS A 14 -10.85 19.16 1.15
N ASN A 15 -11.88 19.03 2.00
CA ASN A 15 -13.02 19.93 1.97
C ASN A 15 -12.64 21.36 2.39
N ALA A 16 -11.83 21.51 3.45
CA ALA A 16 -11.43 22.82 3.95
C ALA A 16 -10.59 23.62 2.93
N HIS A 17 -9.73 22.95 2.17
CA HIS A 17 -8.89 23.57 1.15
C HIS A 17 -9.48 23.51 -0.26
N THR A 18 -10.70 22.99 -0.41
CA THR A 18 -11.38 22.82 -1.72
C THR A 18 -10.46 22.21 -2.76
N ALA A 19 -9.81 21.09 -2.42
CA ALA A 19 -8.89 20.42 -3.32
C ALA A 19 -9.64 19.79 -4.50
N ASP A 20 -9.15 20.01 -5.72
CA ASP A 20 -9.77 19.49 -6.94
C ASP A 20 -9.44 18.01 -7.22
N ALA A 21 -8.30 17.53 -6.74
CA ALA A 21 -7.84 16.16 -6.94
C ALA A 21 -6.90 15.70 -5.82
N LEU A 22 -6.75 14.38 -5.69
CA LEU A 22 -5.96 13.73 -4.64
C LEU A 22 -4.86 12.83 -5.21
N VAL A 23 -3.69 12.93 -4.61
CA VAL A 23 -2.63 11.93 -4.73
C VAL A 23 -2.46 11.27 -3.36
N CYS A 24 -2.98 10.05 -3.22
CA CYS A 24 -2.94 9.31 -1.97
C CYS A 24 -1.64 8.50 -1.89
N ILE A 25 -0.71 8.97 -1.04
CA ILE A 25 0.54 8.26 -0.75
C ILE A 25 0.34 7.39 0.49
N SER A 26 0.10 6.10 0.30
CA SER A 26 -0.13 5.15 1.38
C SER A 26 1.00 4.12 1.49
N ASN A 27 1.06 3.37 2.59
CA ASN A 27 1.91 2.17 2.61
C ASN A 27 1.54 1.22 3.73
N CYS A 28 1.55 1.72 4.97
CA CYS A 28 1.32 0.89 6.14
C CYS A 28 -0.15 0.44 6.20
N ASP A 29 -0.37 -0.72 6.80
CA ASP A 29 -1.61 -1.51 6.86
C ASP A 29 -2.91 -0.68 6.79
N LYS A 30 -3.14 0.20 7.77
CA LYS A 30 -4.42 0.92 7.91
C LYS A 30 -4.51 2.20 7.07
N ILE A 31 -3.41 2.65 6.47
CA ILE A 31 -3.34 3.92 5.72
C ILE A 31 -4.07 3.78 4.39
N THR A 32 -3.78 2.73 3.62
CA THR A 32 -4.41 2.48 2.31
C THR A 32 -5.94 2.43 2.39
N PRO A 33 -6.57 1.60 3.24
CA PRO A 33 -8.04 1.58 3.35
C PRO A 33 -8.60 2.89 3.92
N GLY A 34 -7.90 3.57 4.83
CA GLY A 34 -8.34 4.87 5.36
C GLY A 34 -8.41 5.96 4.29
N MET A 35 -7.36 6.07 3.47
CA MET A 35 -7.32 6.99 2.33
C MET A 35 -8.34 6.60 1.25
N LEU A 36 -8.57 5.30 1.01
CA LEU A 36 -9.59 4.83 0.06
C LEU A 36 -11.00 5.19 0.50
N MET A 37 -11.30 5.05 1.80
CA MET A 37 -12.57 5.50 2.37
C MET A 37 -12.77 7.01 2.15
N ALA A 38 -11.77 7.84 2.44
CA ALA A 38 -11.84 9.28 2.20
C ALA A 38 -12.07 9.61 0.71
N ALA A 39 -11.32 8.96 -0.19
CA ALA A 39 -11.44 9.17 -1.63
C ALA A 39 -12.86 8.85 -2.14
N LEU A 40 -13.46 7.75 -1.68
CA LEU A 40 -14.83 7.37 -2.05
C LEU A 40 -15.89 8.31 -1.45
N ARG A 41 -15.65 8.84 -0.25
CA ARG A 41 -16.55 9.83 0.38
C ARG A 41 -16.52 11.17 -0.36
N LEU A 42 -15.33 11.73 -0.57
CA LEU A 42 -15.11 13.00 -1.29
C LEU A 42 -15.53 12.90 -2.76
N ASN A 43 -15.27 11.77 -3.40
CA ASN A 43 -15.60 11.48 -4.80
C ASN A 43 -15.09 12.54 -5.80
N ILE A 44 -13.87 13.02 -5.57
CA ILE A 44 -13.09 13.86 -6.51
C ILE A 44 -12.00 13.01 -7.18
N PRO A 45 -11.46 13.41 -8.34
CA PRO A 45 -10.38 12.69 -9.02
C PRO A 45 -9.24 12.27 -8.07
N VAL A 46 -8.87 10.99 -8.09
CA VAL A 46 -7.87 10.43 -7.17
C VAL A 46 -6.93 9.46 -7.88
N ILE A 47 -5.70 9.39 -7.40
CA ILE A 47 -4.77 8.31 -7.71
C ILE A 47 -4.04 7.85 -6.44
N PHE A 48 -3.79 6.55 -6.36
CA PHE A 48 -3.01 5.94 -5.29
C PHE A 48 -1.61 5.60 -5.78
N VAL A 49 -0.63 5.86 -4.91
CA VAL A 49 0.76 5.44 -5.13
C VAL A 49 1.37 5.08 -3.79
N SER A 50 1.70 3.80 -3.63
CA SER A 50 2.27 3.28 -2.40
C SER A 50 3.78 3.52 -2.31
N GLY A 51 4.28 3.60 -1.08
CA GLY A 51 5.71 3.63 -0.80
C GLY A 51 6.42 2.33 -1.23
N GLY A 52 5.72 1.20 -1.17
CA GLY A 52 6.21 -0.12 -1.53
C GLY A 52 6.72 -0.94 -0.34
N PRO A 53 6.82 -2.28 -0.51
CA PRO A 53 7.42 -3.17 0.46
C PRO A 53 8.91 -2.90 0.68
N MET A 54 9.35 -3.17 1.91
CA MET A 54 10.76 -3.27 2.24
C MET A 54 11.38 -4.52 1.58
N GLU A 55 12.70 -4.53 1.49
CA GLU A 55 13.44 -5.71 1.04
C GLU A 55 13.36 -6.83 2.09
N ALA A 56 13.39 -8.08 1.64
CA ALA A 56 13.43 -9.22 2.55
C ALA A 56 14.73 -9.19 3.38
N GLY A 57 14.59 -9.37 4.70
CA GLY A 57 15.71 -9.46 5.62
C GLY A 57 16.57 -10.70 5.33
N LYS A 58 17.86 -10.64 5.66
CA LYS A 58 18.78 -11.77 5.53
C LYS A 58 19.75 -11.78 6.70
N VAL A 59 19.82 -12.90 7.42
CA VAL A 59 20.80 -13.12 8.49
C VAL A 59 21.72 -14.28 8.12
N LYS A 60 23.00 -14.17 8.48
CA LYS A 60 23.94 -15.29 8.40
C LYS A 60 24.09 -15.92 9.79
N TRP A 61 23.57 -17.12 9.97
CA TRP A 61 23.63 -17.87 11.23
C TRP A 61 24.12 -19.30 10.98
N GLU A 62 25.06 -19.79 11.79
CA GLU A 62 25.64 -21.16 11.66
C GLU A 62 26.04 -21.53 10.21
N ASN A 63 26.71 -20.61 9.51
CA ASN A 63 27.12 -20.75 8.10
C ASN A 63 25.99 -20.88 7.07
N LYS A 64 24.73 -20.62 7.44
CA LYS A 64 23.59 -20.54 6.53
C LYS A 64 23.11 -19.10 6.38
N VAL A 65 22.64 -18.74 5.19
CA VAL A 65 21.92 -17.49 4.95
C VAL A 65 20.44 -17.79 5.04
N ILE A 66 19.75 -17.16 5.99
CA ILE A 66 18.32 -17.33 6.24
C ILE A 66 17.63 -16.05 5.80
N SER A 67 16.67 -16.17 4.88
CA SER A 67 15.76 -15.07 4.55
C SER A 67 14.77 -14.89 5.70
N LEU A 68 14.51 -13.64 6.06
CA LEU A 68 13.69 -13.27 7.20
C LEU A 68 12.57 -12.32 6.77
N ASP A 69 11.44 -12.45 7.45
CA ASP A 69 10.47 -11.39 7.60
C ASP A 69 10.30 -10.97 9.08
N LEU A 70 9.37 -10.04 9.33
CA LEU A 70 9.08 -9.55 10.68
C LEU A 70 8.54 -10.66 11.61
N VAL A 71 7.79 -11.62 11.07
CA VAL A 71 7.18 -12.70 11.85
C VAL A 71 8.26 -13.67 12.32
N ASP A 72 9.26 -13.96 11.49
CA ASP A 72 10.40 -14.81 11.89
C ASP A 72 11.11 -14.25 13.12
N ALA A 73 11.34 -12.93 13.17
CA ALA A 73 11.93 -12.26 14.32
C ALA A 73 11.06 -12.38 15.58
N MET A 74 9.74 -12.20 15.44
CA MET A 74 8.80 -12.35 16.56
C MET A 74 8.74 -13.79 17.08
N VAL A 75 8.75 -14.78 16.18
CA VAL A 75 8.70 -16.21 16.54
C VAL A 75 9.98 -16.60 17.28
N LYS A 76 11.15 -16.23 16.77
CA LYS A 76 12.44 -16.54 17.41
C LYS A 76 12.60 -15.85 18.76
N ALA A 77 12.16 -14.60 18.89
CA ALA A 77 12.19 -13.89 20.17
C ALA A 77 11.31 -14.55 21.25
N ALA A 78 10.27 -15.29 20.87
CA ALA A 78 9.41 -16.02 21.80
C ALA A 78 9.86 -17.47 22.05
N ASP A 79 10.76 -18.02 21.22
CA ASP A 79 11.25 -19.39 21.35
C ASP A 79 12.37 -19.47 22.40
N LYS A 80 12.12 -20.22 23.47
CA LYS A 80 13.08 -20.45 24.56
C LYS A 80 14.30 -21.26 24.13
N ASN A 81 14.25 -21.88 22.95
CA ASN A 81 15.38 -22.64 22.40
C ASN A 81 16.33 -21.77 21.58
N CYS A 82 15.97 -20.54 21.23
CA CYS A 82 16.86 -19.59 20.57
C CYS A 82 17.75 -18.89 21.60
N SER A 83 19.03 -18.71 21.28
CA SER A 83 19.94 -17.96 22.13
C SER A 83 19.72 -16.45 21.96
N ASP A 84 20.08 -15.66 22.99
CA ASP A 84 19.94 -14.19 22.92
C ASP A 84 20.75 -13.60 21.76
N GLU A 85 21.92 -14.19 21.43
CA GLU A 85 22.72 -13.77 20.28
C GLU A 85 22.05 -14.08 18.94
N GLU A 86 21.33 -15.20 18.83
CA GLU A 86 20.55 -15.52 17.63
C GLU A 86 19.41 -14.53 17.45
N VAL A 87 18.70 -14.22 18.54
CA VAL A 87 17.59 -13.26 18.54
C VAL A 87 18.07 -11.87 18.13
N ASP A 88 19.16 -11.37 18.71
CA ASP A 88 19.74 -10.05 18.37
C ASP A 88 20.20 -10.00 16.90
N ALA A 89 20.82 -11.08 16.40
CA ALA A 89 21.24 -11.15 14.99
C ALA A 89 20.04 -11.11 14.02
N VAL A 90 18.96 -11.81 14.36
CA VAL A 90 17.73 -11.86 13.56
C VAL A 90 17.01 -10.53 13.61
N GLU A 91 16.83 -9.93 14.79
CA GLU A 91 16.15 -8.63 14.99
C GLU A 91 16.79 -7.55 14.12
N ARG A 92 18.12 -7.41 14.19
CA ARG A 92 18.87 -6.40 13.41
C ARG A 92 18.77 -6.61 11.91
N SER A 93 18.43 -7.81 11.46
CA SER A 93 18.42 -8.19 10.04
C SER A 93 17.03 -8.28 9.43
N ALA A 94 15.96 -8.28 10.24
CA ALA A 94 14.59 -8.52 9.81
C ALA A 94 13.96 -7.35 9.02
N CYS A 95 14.38 -6.11 9.31
CA CYS A 95 13.89 -4.89 8.66
C CYS A 95 15.05 -4.11 8.01
N PRO A 96 15.60 -4.57 6.87
CA PRO A 96 16.85 -4.04 6.32
C PRO A 96 16.70 -2.68 5.64
N THR A 97 15.49 -2.33 5.16
CA THR A 97 15.23 -1.12 4.38
C THR A 97 13.90 -0.48 4.75
N CYS A 98 13.64 0.73 4.24
CA CYS A 98 12.32 1.36 4.39
C CYS A 98 11.25 0.61 3.58
N GLY A 99 9.99 0.73 4.00
CA GLY A 99 8.84 0.17 3.30
C GLY A 99 7.81 -0.46 4.22
N SER A 100 6.74 -1.02 3.65
CA SER A 100 5.81 -1.90 4.37
C SER A 100 6.46 -3.25 4.62
N CYS A 101 5.84 -4.09 5.46
CA CYS A 101 6.31 -5.46 5.70
C CYS A 101 6.62 -6.19 4.38
N SER A 102 7.65 -7.03 4.36
CA SER A 102 8.10 -7.73 3.15
C SER A 102 7.18 -8.88 2.70
N GLY A 103 6.39 -9.45 3.62
CA GLY A 103 5.43 -10.53 3.33
C GLY A 103 4.07 -10.06 2.79
N MET A 104 3.24 -10.98 2.32
CA MET A 104 1.86 -10.72 1.88
C MET A 104 0.89 -10.51 3.05
N PHE A 105 1.18 -9.49 3.86
CA PHE A 105 0.29 -9.00 4.91
C PHE A 105 -0.60 -7.88 4.38
N THR A 106 -1.46 -7.33 5.25
CA THR A 106 -2.49 -6.36 4.85
C THR A 106 -1.96 -5.16 4.06
N ALA A 107 -0.78 -4.64 4.39
CA ALA A 107 -0.17 -3.54 3.64
C ALA A 107 0.05 -3.89 2.16
N ASN A 108 0.71 -5.02 1.88
CA ASN A 108 1.03 -5.43 0.51
C ASN A 108 -0.21 -5.93 -0.23
N SER A 109 -1.09 -6.67 0.44
CA SER A 109 -2.39 -7.06 -0.12
C SER A 109 -3.16 -5.82 -0.57
N MET A 110 -3.37 -4.84 0.31
CA MET A 110 -4.08 -3.60 -0.05
C MET A 110 -3.39 -2.82 -1.16
N ASN A 111 -2.06 -2.74 -1.19
CA ASN A 111 -1.33 -2.07 -2.26
C ASN A 111 -1.60 -2.75 -3.63
N CYS A 112 -1.60 -4.08 -3.69
CA CYS A 112 -1.99 -4.84 -4.89
C CYS A 112 -3.47 -4.66 -5.23
N LEU A 113 -4.37 -4.66 -4.23
CA LEU A 113 -5.80 -4.49 -4.46
C LEU A 113 -6.15 -3.11 -5.00
N THR A 114 -5.41 -2.05 -4.64
CA THR A 114 -5.61 -0.74 -5.28
C THR A 114 -5.29 -0.74 -6.77
N GLU A 115 -4.40 -1.62 -7.25
CA GLU A 115 -4.18 -1.81 -8.69
C GLU A 115 -5.38 -2.53 -9.32
N ALA A 116 -5.85 -3.63 -8.70
CA ALA A 116 -6.99 -4.39 -9.21
C ALA A 116 -8.30 -3.58 -9.25
N LEU A 117 -8.50 -2.71 -8.27
CA LEU A 117 -9.62 -1.78 -8.22
C LEU A 117 -9.50 -0.65 -9.26
N GLY A 118 -8.31 -0.43 -9.85
CA GLY A 118 -8.09 0.61 -10.85
C GLY A 118 -7.68 1.98 -10.30
N PHE A 119 -7.30 2.06 -9.02
CA PHE A 119 -6.90 3.31 -8.36
C PHE A 119 -5.39 3.60 -8.44
N SER A 120 -4.58 2.57 -8.70
CA SER A 120 -3.12 2.65 -8.77
C SER A 120 -2.60 2.27 -10.15
N LEU A 121 -1.42 2.78 -10.50
CA LEU A 121 -0.73 2.38 -11.74
C LEU A 121 -0.15 0.96 -11.62
N PRO A 122 -0.03 0.22 -12.75
CA PRO A 122 0.60 -1.09 -12.76
C PRO A 122 2.01 -1.08 -12.14
N GLY A 123 2.28 -2.04 -11.26
CA GLY A 123 3.54 -2.19 -10.54
C GLY A 123 3.60 -1.44 -9.20
N ASN A 124 2.49 -0.83 -8.78
CA ASN A 124 2.40 -0.10 -7.51
C ASN A 124 2.68 -0.97 -6.28
N GLY A 125 2.00 -2.10 -6.15
CA GLY A 125 2.07 -3.02 -5.01
C GLY A 125 3.25 -3.98 -5.05
N SER A 126 3.90 -4.17 -6.21
CA SER A 126 5.00 -5.14 -6.36
C SER A 126 6.41 -4.54 -6.38
N THR A 127 6.57 -3.27 -6.75
CA THR A 127 7.89 -2.63 -6.81
C THR A 127 8.47 -2.48 -5.39
N LEU A 128 9.76 -2.68 -5.14
CA LEU A 128 10.32 -2.44 -3.79
C LEU A 128 10.40 -0.93 -3.50
N ALA A 129 10.33 -0.54 -2.23
CA ALA A 129 10.45 0.86 -1.81
C ALA A 129 11.79 1.49 -2.21
N THR A 130 12.86 0.69 -2.18
CA THR A 130 14.23 1.07 -2.55
C THR A 130 14.50 1.03 -4.05
N HIS A 131 13.57 0.46 -4.85
CA HIS A 131 13.82 0.26 -6.28
C HIS A 131 13.79 1.57 -7.06
N ALA A 132 14.73 1.77 -7.99
CA ALA A 132 14.84 3.01 -8.77
C ALA A 132 13.54 3.39 -9.53
N TYR A 133 12.79 2.39 -10.01
CA TYR A 133 11.50 2.60 -10.69
C TYR A 133 10.41 3.21 -9.79
N ARG A 134 10.55 3.14 -8.47
CA ARG A 134 9.57 3.72 -7.53
C ARG A 134 9.42 5.24 -7.75
N LYS A 135 10.53 5.95 -8.00
CA LYS A 135 10.51 7.39 -8.33
C LYS A 135 9.65 7.68 -9.56
N GLU A 136 9.78 6.86 -10.60
CA GLU A 136 9.02 7.07 -11.84
C GLU A 136 7.52 6.79 -11.64
N LEU A 137 7.15 5.83 -10.78
CA LEU A 137 5.75 5.62 -10.40
C LEU A 137 5.15 6.87 -9.73
N PHE A 138 5.86 7.51 -8.81
CA PHE A 138 5.42 8.77 -8.19
C PHE A 138 5.24 9.90 -9.21
N LEU A 139 6.21 10.09 -10.11
CA LEU A 139 6.12 11.11 -11.15
C LEU A 139 4.97 10.86 -12.12
N LYS A 140 4.74 9.61 -12.52
CA LYS A 140 3.61 9.21 -13.36
C LYS A 140 2.28 9.41 -12.63
N ALA A 141 2.20 9.07 -11.34
CA ALA A 141 1.01 9.29 -10.54
C ALA A 141 0.66 10.78 -10.44
N GLY A 142 1.63 11.65 -10.17
CA GLY A 142 1.41 13.11 -10.14
C GLY A 142 0.89 13.66 -11.47
N ARG A 143 1.49 13.26 -12.60
CA ARG A 143 1.00 13.64 -13.93
C ARG A 143 -0.42 13.12 -14.20
N ARG A 144 -0.70 11.88 -13.80
CA ARG A 144 -2.01 11.25 -13.98
C ARG A 144 -3.07 11.93 -13.11
N ALA A 145 -2.76 12.38 -11.89
CA ALA A 145 -3.72 13.12 -11.06
C ALA A 145 -4.19 14.40 -11.75
N VAL A 146 -3.26 15.16 -12.35
CA VAL A 146 -3.59 16.37 -13.11
C VAL A 146 -4.43 16.03 -14.36
N ASP A 147 -4.10 14.96 -15.06
CA ASP A 147 -4.88 14.47 -16.20
C ASP A 147 -6.32 14.10 -15.82
N LEU A 148 -6.50 13.33 -14.73
CA LEU A 148 -7.83 12.97 -14.22
C LEU A 148 -8.62 14.22 -13.79
N CYS A 149 -7.96 15.19 -13.15
CA CYS A 149 -8.57 16.47 -12.79
C CYS A 149 -9.10 17.20 -14.03
N LYS A 150 -8.28 17.34 -15.08
CA LYS A 150 -8.71 18.00 -16.33
C LYS A 150 -9.82 17.25 -17.04
N ARG A 151 -9.76 15.92 -17.10
CA ARG A 151 -10.83 15.09 -17.67
C ARG A 151 -12.16 15.35 -16.97
N TYR A 152 -12.15 15.43 -15.65
CA TYR A 152 -13.38 15.69 -14.89
C TYR A 152 -13.90 17.12 -15.09
N TYR A 153 -13.06 18.15 -14.85
CA TYR A 153 -13.52 19.55 -14.81
C TYR A 153 -13.56 20.26 -16.17
N GLU A 154 -12.75 19.84 -17.15
CA GLU A 154 -12.68 20.48 -18.48
C GLU A 154 -13.39 19.66 -19.57
N GLN A 155 -13.61 18.35 -19.36
CA GLN A 155 -14.15 17.44 -20.38
C GLN A 155 -15.43 16.72 -19.92
N ASP A 156 -15.96 17.07 -18.75
CA ASP A 156 -17.16 16.47 -18.14
C ASP A 156 -17.11 14.93 -18.00
N ASP A 157 -15.90 14.37 -17.95
CA ASP A 157 -15.70 12.93 -17.86
C ASP A 157 -15.87 12.47 -16.41
N THR A 158 -17.10 12.10 -16.06
CA THR A 158 -17.39 11.57 -14.72
C THR A 158 -16.80 10.17 -14.49
N SER A 159 -16.36 9.45 -15.53
CA SER A 159 -15.86 8.06 -15.38
C SER A 159 -14.58 7.97 -14.55
N VAL A 160 -13.83 9.07 -14.42
CA VAL A 160 -12.60 9.13 -13.61
C VAL A 160 -12.86 9.29 -12.11
N LEU A 161 -14.11 9.48 -11.69
CA LEU A 161 -14.44 9.66 -10.29
C LEU A 161 -14.34 8.34 -9.50
N PRO A 162 -13.93 8.40 -8.21
CA PRO A 162 -13.71 7.19 -7.41
C PRO A 162 -14.90 6.23 -7.37
N ARG A 163 -16.13 6.73 -7.25
CA ARG A 163 -17.33 5.88 -7.22
C ARG A 163 -17.65 5.23 -8.56
N ASN A 164 -17.19 5.81 -9.67
CA ASN A 164 -17.36 5.24 -11.00
C ASN A 164 -16.24 4.24 -11.36
N ILE A 165 -15.09 4.32 -10.67
CA ILE A 165 -14.02 3.32 -10.74
C ILE A 165 -14.36 2.11 -9.85
N ALA A 166 -14.82 2.36 -8.61
CA ALA A 166 -15.16 1.34 -7.62
C ALA A 166 -16.52 0.66 -7.90
N THR A 167 -16.65 0.08 -9.09
CA THR A 167 -17.82 -0.70 -9.52
C THR A 167 -17.84 -2.09 -8.87
N LYS A 168 -18.99 -2.76 -8.92
CA LYS A 168 -19.12 -4.15 -8.47
C LYS A 168 -18.08 -5.06 -9.15
N GLN A 169 -17.86 -4.89 -10.45
CA GLN A 169 -16.87 -5.66 -11.21
C GLN A 169 -15.44 -5.38 -10.73
N ALA A 170 -15.11 -4.13 -10.39
CA ALA A 170 -13.81 -3.81 -9.82
C ALA A 170 -13.57 -4.52 -8.48
N PHE A 171 -14.60 -4.59 -7.62
CA PHE A 171 -14.52 -5.36 -6.37
C PHE A 171 -14.44 -6.88 -6.61
N GLU A 172 -15.16 -7.42 -7.59
CA GLU A 172 -15.04 -8.84 -7.98
C GLU A 172 -13.61 -9.18 -8.45
N ASN A 173 -12.98 -8.30 -9.24
CA ASN A 173 -11.58 -8.43 -9.64
C ASN A 173 -10.63 -8.37 -8.43
N ALA A 174 -10.87 -7.45 -7.51
CA ALA A 174 -10.08 -7.31 -6.29
C ALA A 174 -10.16 -8.59 -5.43
N ILE A 175 -11.37 -9.13 -5.21
CA ILE A 175 -11.57 -10.38 -4.46
C ILE A 175 -10.88 -11.56 -5.14
N ALA A 176 -11.01 -11.68 -6.47
CA ALA A 176 -10.35 -12.75 -7.22
C ALA A 176 -8.82 -12.68 -7.09
N LEU A 177 -8.25 -11.48 -7.16
CA LEU A 177 -6.82 -11.26 -6.97
C LEU A 177 -6.39 -11.57 -5.53
N ASP A 178 -7.17 -11.15 -4.53
CA ASP A 178 -6.84 -11.39 -3.12
C ASP A 178 -6.74 -12.90 -2.81
N ILE A 179 -7.70 -13.68 -3.32
CA ILE A 179 -7.69 -15.14 -3.21
C ILE A 179 -6.48 -15.73 -3.94
N ALA A 180 -6.17 -15.25 -5.15
CA ALA A 180 -5.06 -15.77 -5.94
C ALA A 180 -3.68 -15.50 -5.32
N MET A 181 -3.51 -14.37 -4.64
CA MET A 181 -2.26 -14.01 -3.98
C MET A 181 -2.14 -14.61 -2.57
N GLY A 182 -3.21 -15.16 -2.01
CA GLY A 182 -3.27 -15.57 -0.60
C GLY A 182 -3.17 -14.36 0.33
N GLY A 183 -3.94 -13.31 0.03
CA GLY A 183 -3.91 -12.06 0.77
C GLY A 183 -4.39 -12.17 2.22
N SER A 184 -4.24 -11.07 2.95
CA SER A 184 -4.57 -11.00 4.36
C SER A 184 -6.08 -11.06 4.58
N THR A 185 -6.56 -11.80 5.58
CA THR A 185 -7.99 -11.81 5.95
C THR A 185 -8.56 -10.45 6.41
N ASN A 186 -7.71 -9.42 6.53
CA ASN A 186 -8.13 -8.05 6.85
C ASN A 186 -8.61 -7.26 5.62
N THR A 187 -8.30 -7.72 4.40
CA THR A 187 -8.69 -7.06 3.15
C THR A 187 -10.11 -7.40 2.72
#